data_AF-A0A2P2D801-F1
#
_entry.id   AF-A0A2P2D801-F1
#
_cell.length_a   1.000
_cell.length_b   1.000
_cell.length_c   1.000
_cell.angle_alpha   90.00
_cell.angle_beta   90.00
_cell.angle_gamma   90.00
#
_symmetry.space_group_name_H-M   'P 1'
#
loop_
_entity.id
_entity.type
_entity.pdbx_description
1 polymer ?
#
loop_
_entity_poly.entity_id
_entity_poly.type
_entity_poly.pdbx_seq_one_letter_code
_entity_poly.pdbx_strand_id
1 'polypeptide(L)'
;MKKFIFTLTLVSIISCKMPFGSYPELTGPVVDPSGYLPIDTKSKLETILLEEEKITSNQVVIYITESLKESTIEKEAVAVFEQWKLGQKDKDNGVLLLLAPNDKKVRIEVGYGLESILTDLIAKRIIDEIIVPNMKAGNPSMAMISGVTAILEQLRTQSPKLTNESCPKPFSDTNSELHSDTIPYLIKETKQFRSIDFKFCVLPLESQVALEGAANHLLLQGQKSSPNVSSVIFVTSPKIEYKGTIVTSPDFYWSLSQNKIRSIFHNRYHESRTGDFTNYTYRAFLELLDHIRHDKKIEIEKGTGIYDPYDSLERFSFDRAGETIRKLETEYKIGIQILFLDTKSDLTEEGKKYHQLAFGKSPGITLLFSLNHQKFLVHTDQNSMIESTNGSNRFLIDNPKLEQTITNAITSDLKIADIDWICIRSAEGIDTYLNSLRYQKDFDYENSTNTTTSNSKNIMKEPHFVFQLFFMLMFFFLWIGLVSGEGIIFFYGLFYVIGVIIRTKMFVLPDSPNIYAMVSMLVSAIFTSIFIFFFRKLGWSSSVSSHTRDFFTSSGSSSSSGSGSSYRSSSTSYSGGGGRSGGGGASGSW
;
A
#
# COMPACT_ATOMS: atom_id res chain seq x y z
N MET A 1 -0.28 28.51 -81.44
CA MET A 1 -0.74 28.40 -80.04
C MET A 1 -0.06 27.21 -79.35
N LYS A 2 1.20 27.37 -78.93
CA LYS A 2 2.00 26.33 -78.23
C LYS A 2 3.07 27.00 -77.37
N LYS A 3 2.68 27.74 -76.32
CA LYS A 3 3.60 28.27 -75.28
C LYS A 3 2.93 28.52 -73.92
N PHE A 4 1.82 27.84 -73.59
CA PHE A 4 1.07 28.12 -72.35
C PHE A 4 0.82 26.90 -71.45
N ILE A 5 1.56 25.81 -71.64
CA ILE A 5 1.41 24.57 -70.84
C ILE A 5 2.79 24.12 -70.38
N PHE A 6 3.50 24.96 -69.62
CA PHE A 6 4.74 24.52 -68.95
C PHE A 6 5.04 25.21 -67.62
N THR A 7 4.13 26.01 -67.07
CA THR A 7 4.35 26.75 -65.81
C THR A 7 3.32 26.44 -64.72
N LEU A 8 2.65 25.29 -64.77
CA LEU A 8 1.66 24.88 -63.76
C LEU A 8 1.81 23.42 -63.30
N THR A 9 3.02 22.88 -63.31
CA THR A 9 3.35 21.57 -62.73
C THR A 9 4.73 21.58 -62.07
N LEU A 10 4.97 22.57 -61.19
CA LEU A 10 6.09 22.55 -60.24
C LEU A 10 5.68 23.20 -58.90
N VAL A 11 4.48 22.88 -58.44
CA VAL A 11 4.11 23.00 -57.01
C VAL A 11 3.77 21.59 -56.55
N SER A 12 4.75 20.71 -56.67
CA SER A 12 4.71 19.35 -56.16
C SER A 12 5.51 19.34 -54.87
N ILE A 13 4.78 19.19 -53.76
CA ILE A 13 5.24 18.51 -52.55
C ILE A 13 6.40 19.22 -51.83
N ILE A 14 6.06 20.27 -51.08
CA ILE A 14 6.65 20.46 -49.75
C ILE A 14 5.51 20.31 -48.75
N SER A 15 4.99 19.08 -48.62
CA SER A 15 4.35 18.69 -47.38
C SER A 15 5.47 18.56 -46.36
N CYS A 16 5.76 19.65 -45.67
CA CYS A 16 6.49 19.58 -44.41
C CYS A 16 5.64 18.71 -43.47
N LYS A 17 5.91 17.40 -43.44
CA LYS A 17 5.54 16.58 -42.30
C LYS A 17 6.35 17.13 -41.14
N MET A 18 5.79 18.10 -40.42
CA MET A 18 6.24 18.35 -39.06
C MET A 18 6.18 17.00 -38.34
N PRO A 19 7.29 16.50 -37.77
CA PRO A 19 7.19 15.38 -36.86
C PRO A 19 6.31 15.86 -35.71
N PHE A 20 5.06 15.40 -35.65
CA PHE A 20 4.32 15.46 -34.41
C PHE A 20 5.15 14.63 -33.43
N GLY A 21 5.85 15.31 -32.51
CA GLY A 21 6.52 14.64 -31.41
C GLY A 21 5.52 13.70 -30.73
N SER A 22 5.95 12.49 -30.39
CA SER A 22 5.10 11.51 -29.71
C SER A 22 4.58 12.02 -28.37
N TYR A 23 5.20 13.05 -27.79
CA TYR A 23 4.87 13.65 -26.49
C TYR A 23 4.72 15.18 -26.61
N PRO A 24 3.93 15.81 -25.72
CA PRO A 24 3.80 17.26 -25.69
C PRO A 24 5.15 17.93 -25.41
N GLU A 25 5.28 19.19 -25.84
CA GLU A 25 6.45 19.99 -25.51
C GLU A 25 6.54 20.23 -24.01
N LEU A 26 7.76 20.16 -23.49
CA LEU A 26 8.06 20.49 -22.10
C LEU A 26 7.92 22.01 -21.93
N THR A 27 6.78 22.47 -21.42
CA THR A 27 6.47 23.91 -21.29
C THR A 27 6.79 24.48 -19.91
N GLY A 28 6.98 23.60 -18.91
CA GLY A 28 7.22 23.95 -17.52
C GLY A 28 7.44 22.69 -16.69
N PRO A 29 7.63 22.82 -15.36
CA PRO A 29 7.81 21.67 -14.48
C PRO A 29 6.51 20.87 -14.27
N VAL A 30 5.35 21.39 -14.70
CA VAL A 30 4.08 20.65 -14.69
C VAL A 30 3.46 20.66 -16.09
N VAL A 31 3.47 19.49 -16.73
CA VAL A 31 2.85 19.27 -18.03
C VAL A 31 1.53 18.52 -17.82
N ASP A 32 0.42 19.23 -17.94
CA ASP A 32 -0.94 18.70 -17.80
C ASP A 32 -1.79 19.22 -18.98
N PRO A 33 -1.79 18.50 -20.12
CA PRO A 33 -2.50 18.93 -21.33
C PRO A 33 -4.03 18.85 -21.21
N SER A 34 -4.54 17.93 -20.38
CA SER A 34 -5.98 17.72 -20.19
C SER A 34 -6.58 18.64 -19.12
N GLY A 35 -5.74 19.35 -18.35
CA GLY A 35 -6.20 20.18 -17.24
C GLY A 35 -6.80 19.35 -16.11
N TYR A 36 -6.22 18.17 -15.87
CA TYR A 36 -6.66 17.24 -14.83
C TYR A 36 -6.55 17.87 -13.43
N LEU A 37 -5.54 18.68 -13.18
CA LEU A 37 -5.38 19.41 -11.92
C LEU A 37 -6.07 20.77 -11.94
N PRO A 38 -6.69 21.19 -10.82
CA PRO A 38 -7.13 22.56 -10.64
C PRO A 38 -5.99 23.56 -10.86
N ILE A 39 -6.30 24.71 -11.45
CA ILE A 39 -5.32 25.74 -11.81
C ILE A 39 -4.45 26.19 -10.62
N ASP A 40 -5.06 26.32 -9.43
CA ASP A 40 -4.36 26.71 -8.19
C ASP A 40 -3.37 25.64 -7.73
N THR A 41 -3.73 24.36 -7.90
CA THR A 41 -2.84 23.23 -7.57
C THR A 41 -1.65 23.20 -8.52
N LYS A 42 -1.91 23.35 -9.83
CA LYS A 42 -0.87 23.40 -10.85
C LYS A 42 0.11 24.55 -10.59
N SER A 43 -0.39 25.76 -10.39
CA SER A 43 0.42 26.95 -10.10
C SER A 43 1.27 26.79 -8.83
N LYS A 44 0.69 26.21 -7.78
CA LYS A 44 1.42 25.91 -6.54
C LYS A 44 2.55 24.91 -6.77
N LEU A 45 2.29 23.81 -7.50
CA LEU A 45 3.30 22.81 -7.85
C LEU A 45 4.42 23.40 -8.70
N GLU A 46 4.07 24.19 -9.73
CA GLU A 46 5.06 24.88 -10.57
C GLU A 46 5.97 25.79 -9.76
N THR A 47 5.39 26.57 -8.84
CA THR A 47 6.15 27.48 -7.96
C THR A 47 7.14 26.70 -7.09
N ILE A 48 6.66 25.65 -6.40
CA ILE A 48 7.50 24.83 -5.53
C ILE A 48 8.63 24.19 -6.34
N LEU A 49 8.33 23.56 -7.47
CA LEU A 49 9.32 22.86 -8.30
C LEU A 49 10.41 23.80 -8.84
N LEU A 50 10.03 25.01 -9.30
CA LEU A 50 10.99 26.00 -9.79
C LEU A 50 11.88 26.58 -8.68
N GLU A 51 11.33 26.78 -7.48
CA GLU A 51 12.11 27.22 -6.32
C GLU A 51 13.12 26.16 -5.91
N GLU A 52 12.72 24.89 -5.90
CA GLU A 52 13.60 23.77 -5.59
C GLU A 52 14.72 23.57 -6.60
N GLU A 53 14.41 23.68 -7.89
CA GLU A 53 15.40 23.60 -8.95
C GLU A 53 16.45 24.71 -8.81
N LYS A 54 16.03 25.93 -8.42
CA LYS A 54 16.97 27.05 -8.14
C LYS A 54 17.87 26.77 -6.94
N ILE A 55 17.37 26.11 -5.91
CA ILE A 55 18.11 25.85 -4.66
C ILE A 55 19.04 24.64 -4.79
N THR A 56 18.55 23.56 -5.39
CA THR A 56 19.19 22.23 -5.37
C THR A 56 19.82 21.85 -6.70
N SER A 57 19.49 22.55 -7.78
CA SER A 57 19.72 22.17 -9.18
C SER A 57 19.01 20.91 -9.68
N ASN A 58 18.27 20.20 -8.81
CA ASN A 58 17.52 19.00 -9.19
C ASN A 58 16.28 19.40 -9.99
N GLN A 59 16.07 18.74 -11.12
CA GLN A 59 14.94 19.03 -12.01
C GLN A 59 13.85 17.98 -11.79
N VAL A 60 12.79 18.37 -11.09
CA VAL A 60 11.62 17.51 -10.87
C VAL A 60 10.46 17.97 -11.76
N VAL A 61 9.93 17.07 -12.58
CA VAL A 61 8.85 17.36 -13.54
C VAL A 61 7.66 16.44 -13.30
N ILE A 62 6.46 16.99 -13.39
CA ILE A 62 5.20 16.26 -13.35
C ILE A 62 4.65 16.17 -14.77
N TYR A 63 4.31 14.97 -15.21
CA TYR A 63 3.56 14.75 -16.44
C TYR A 63 2.26 14.03 -16.15
N ILE A 64 1.14 14.62 -16.56
CA ILE A 64 -0.17 13.99 -16.51
C ILE A 64 -0.60 13.69 -17.95
N THR A 65 -0.66 12.40 -18.29
CA THR A 65 -1.15 11.93 -19.58
C THR A 65 -2.55 11.36 -19.43
N GLU A 66 -3.42 11.55 -20.43
CA GLU A 66 -4.77 10.96 -20.38
C GLU A 66 -4.68 9.43 -20.40
N SER A 67 -3.81 8.87 -21.25
CA SER A 67 -3.56 7.44 -21.34
C SER A 67 -2.10 7.18 -21.73
N LEU A 68 -1.64 5.94 -21.48
CA LEU A 68 -0.35 5.48 -21.94
C LEU A 68 -0.33 5.34 -23.47
N LYS A 69 0.76 5.78 -24.11
CA LYS A 69 1.04 5.55 -25.54
C LYS A 69 1.89 4.31 -25.74
N GLU A 70 2.72 3.98 -24.75
CA GLU A 70 3.50 2.77 -24.67
C GLU A 70 2.73 1.62 -23.99
N SER A 71 3.25 0.40 -24.13
CA SER A 71 2.60 -0.81 -23.56
C SER A 71 2.47 -0.80 -22.03
N THR A 72 3.28 0.00 -21.35
CA THR A 72 3.50 -0.03 -19.89
C THR A 72 3.92 1.36 -19.41
N ILE A 73 3.58 1.74 -18.17
CA ILE A 73 3.91 3.07 -17.63
C ILE A 73 5.42 3.26 -17.46
N GLU A 74 6.17 2.17 -17.26
CA GLU A 74 7.63 2.15 -17.21
C GLU A 74 8.24 2.64 -18.52
N LYS A 75 7.84 2.04 -19.63
CA LYS A 75 8.28 2.44 -20.97
C LYS A 75 7.84 3.85 -21.33
N GLU A 76 6.62 4.23 -20.97
CA GLU A 76 6.11 5.59 -21.15
C GLU A 76 7.00 6.60 -20.43
N ALA A 77 7.30 6.37 -19.16
CA ALA A 77 8.11 7.28 -18.36
C ALA A 77 9.53 7.40 -18.91
N VAL A 78 10.18 6.29 -19.29
CA VAL A 78 11.51 6.31 -19.91
C VAL A 78 11.48 7.10 -21.22
N ALA A 79 10.50 6.83 -22.10
CA ALA A 79 10.39 7.53 -23.38
C ALA A 79 10.18 9.04 -23.20
N VAL A 80 9.35 9.45 -22.24
CA VAL A 80 9.15 10.87 -21.89
C VAL A 80 10.43 11.48 -21.31
N PHE A 81 11.09 10.79 -20.38
CA PHE A 81 12.31 11.26 -19.73
C PHE A 81 13.43 11.49 -20.76
N GLU A 82 13.62 10.55 -21.68
CA GLU A 82 14.61 10.66 -22.76
C GLU A 82 14.26 11.74 -23.78
N GLN A 83 12.98 11.84 -24.16
CA GLN A 83 12.51 12.87 -25.10
C GLN A 83 12.72 14.28 -24.53
N TRP A 84 12.40 14.47 -23.26
CA TRP A 84 12.55 15.75 -22.57
C TRP A 84 13.95 16.00 -22.04
N LYS A 85 14.80 14.96 -21.99
CA LYS A 85 16.18 15.00 -21.48
C LYS A 85 16.27 15.61 -20.08
N LEU A 86 15.45 15.09 -19.17
CA LEU A 86 15.30 15.62 -17.82
C LEU A 86 16.60 15.51 -17.01
N GLY A 87 16.90 16.54 -16.23
CA GLY A 87 18.15 16.68 -15.47
C GLY A 87 19.27 17.34 -16.28
N GLN A 88 20.37 17.69 -15.62
CA GLN A 88 21.55 18.27 -16.26
C GLN A 88 22.48 17.18 -16.82
N LYS A 89 23.03 17.39 -18.01
CA LYS A 89 23.85 16.42 -18.76
C LYS A 89 24.98 15.72 -17.97
N ASP A 90 25.56 16.39 -16.98
CA ASP A 90 26.68 15.88 -16.20
C ASP A 90 26.31 15.52 -14.76
N LYS A 91 25.05 15.79 -14.35
CA LYS A 91 24.55 15.49 -13.01
C LYS A 91 23.49 14.41 -13.00
N ASP A 92 22.82 14.17 -14.13
CA ASP A 92 21.71 13.23 -14.27
C ASP A 92 20.67 13.36 -13.15
N ASN A 93 20.39 14.62 -12.76
CA ASN A 93 19.61 14.95 -11.58
C ASN A 93 18.15 15.31 -11.90
N GLY A 94 17.57 14.56 -12.84
CA GLY A 94 16.18 14.67 -13.26
C GLY A 94 15.29 13.68 -12.49
N VAL A 95 14.05 14.06 -12.22
CA VAL A 95 12.98 13.17 -11.71
C VAL A 95 11.71 13.46 -12.49
N LEU A 96 11.02 12.41 -12.93
CA LEU A 96 9.70 12.49 -13.57
C LEU A 96 8.67 11.79 -12.70
N LEU A 97 7.64 12.54 -12.28
CA LEU A 97 6.41 11.98 -11.73
C LEU A 97 5.36 11.91 -12.84
N LEU A 98 5.14 10.71 -13.37
CA LEU A 98 4.17 10.42 -14.42
C LEU A 98 2.86 9.91 -13.83
N LEU A 99 1.74 10.54 -14.16
CA LEU A 99 0.39 10.09 -13.83
C LEU A 99 -0.40 9.79 -15.09
N ALA A 100 -1.03 8.62 -15.15
CA ALA A 100 -1.96 8.21 -16.18
C ALA A 100 -3.33 7.90 -15.55
N PRO A 101 -4.25 8.89 -15.42
CA PRO A 101 -5.50 8.72 -14.70
C PRO A 101 -6.44 7.66 -15.27
N ASN A 102 -6.55 7.54 -16.61
CA ASN A 102 -7.44 6.55 -17.22
C ASN A 102 -6.93 5.12 -17.04
N ASP A 103 -5.61 4.94 -17.03
CA ASP A 103 -4.95 3.67 -16.73
C ASP A 103 -4.85 3.37 -15.23
N LYS A 104 -5.19 4.37 -14.38
CA LYS A 104 -5.00 4.36 -12.93
C LYS A 104 -3.59 3.96 -12.51
N LYS A 105 -2.58 4.51 -13.20
CA LYS A 105 -1.17 4.22 -12.95
C LYS A 105 -0.37 5.48 -12.65
N VAL A 106 0.61 5.35 -11.77
CA VAL A 106 1.57 6.38 -11.43
C VAL A 106 2.98 5.79 -11.46
N ARG A 107 3.96 6.57 -11.89
CA ARG A 107 5.37 6.20 -11.84
C ARG A 107 6.22 7.39 -11.44
N ILE A 108 7.22 7.12 -10.60
CA ILE A 108 8.35 8.03 -10.37
C ILE A 108 9.53 7.41 -11.11
N GLU A 109 10.10 8.14 -12.05
CA GLU A 109 11.30 7.79 -12.81
C GLU A 109 12.46 8.70 -12.36
N VAL A 110 13.60 8.11 -12.05
CA VAL A 110 14.72 8.80 -11.39
C VAL A 110 15.95 8.76 -12.28
N GLY A 111 16.60 9.92 -12.44
CA GLY A 111 17.88 10.04 -13.15
C GLY A 111 19.03 9.45 -12.34
N TYR A 112 20.06 8.97 -13.04
CA TYR A 112 21.18 8.21 -12.46
C TYR A 112 21.86 8.91 -11.28
N GLY A 113 21.99 10.23 -11.32
CA GLY A 113 22.65 10.99 -10.25
C GLY A 113 21.90 11.04 -8.93
N LEU A 114 20.62 10.65 -8.92
CA LEU A 114 19.75 10.72 -7.73
C LEU A 114 19.36 9.34 -7.18
N GLU A 115 19.76 8.23 -7.81
CA GLU A 115 19.37 6.87 -7.39
C GLU A 115 19.82 6.53 -5.97
N SER A 116 20.96 7.06 -5.52
CA SER A 116 21.43 6.85 -4.13
C SER A 116 20.62 7.60 -3.08
N ILE A 117 19.81 8.59 -3.48
CA ILE A 117 18.99 9.43 -2.61
C ILE A 117 17.53 9.00 -2.68
N LEU A 118 17.01 8.91 -3.90
CA LEU A 118 15.65 8.51 -4.21
C LEU A 118 15.71 7.13 -4.88
N THR A 119 15.91 6.10 -4.07
CA THR A 119 15.97 4.70 -4.53
C THR A 119 14.58 4.20 -4.96
N ASP A 120 14.53 3.10 -5.71
CA ASP A 120 13.29 2.41 -6.08
C ASP A 120 12.41 2.10 -4.87
N LEU A 121 13.03 1.69 -3.76
CA LEU A 121 12.32 1.41 -2.51
C LEU A 121 11.66 2.67 -1.96
N ILE A 122 12.36 3.80 -1.93
CA ILE A 122 11.82 5.06 -1.43
C ILE A 122 10.74 5.61 -2.37
N ALA A 123 10.99 5.59 -3.68
CA ALA A 123 10.00 5.97 -4.69
C ALA A 123 8.73 5.12 -4.55
N LYS A 124 8.87 3.81 -4.31
CA LYS A 124 7.74 2.89 -4.10
C LYS A 124 6.95 3.23 -2.84
N ARG A 125 7.63 3.56 -1.75
CA ARG A 125 6.99 4.01 -0.50
C ARG A 125 6.24 5.33 -0.69
N ILE A 126 6.82 6.32 -1.37
CA ILE A 126 6.13 7.58 -1.68
C ILE A 126 4.85 7.28 -2.48
N ILE A 127 4.92 6.38 -3.46
CA ILE A 127 3.74 5.99 -4.25
C ILE A 127 2.70 5.29 -3.38
N ASP A 128 3.08 4.25 -2.64
CA ASP A 128 2.13 3.37 -1.95
C ASP A 128 1.58 3.96 -0.64
N GLU A 129 2.39 4.75 0.09
CA GLU A 129 2.03 5.32 1.39
C GLU A 129 1.44 6.74 1.25
N ILE A 130 1.75 7.48 0.17
CA ILE A 130 1.34 8.90 0.03
C ILE A 130 0.45 9.12 -1.20
N ILE A 131 0.89 8.74 -2.41
CA ILE A 131 0.16 9.09 -3.64
C ILE A 131 -1.10 8.22 -3.80
N VAL A 132 -0.95 6.91 -3.81
CA VAL A 132 -2.04 5.94 -4.07
C VAL A 132 -3.20 6.09 -3.08
N PRO A 133 -3.00 6.23 -1.76
CA PRO A 133 -4.10 6.42 -0.82
C PRO A 133 -4.92 7.69 -1.11
N ASN A 134 -4.24 8.80 -1.44
CA ASN A 134 -4.92 10.04 -1.81
C ASN A 134 -5.66 9.94 -3.15
N MET A 135 -5.11 9.21 -4.13
CA MET A 135 -5.79 8.93 -5.39
C MET A 135 -7.05 8.07 -5.18
N LYS A 136 -6.98 7.02 -4.34
CA LYS A 136 -8.13 6.19 -3.96
C LYS A 136 -9.21 6.97 -3.22
N ALA A 137 -8.80 7.95 -2.42
CA ALA A 137 -9.70 8.85 -1.71
C ALA A 137 -10.35 9.92 -2.63
N GLY A 138 -10.02 9.93 -3.93
CA GLY A 138 -10.56 10.91 -4.88
C GLY A 138 -9.94 12.31 -4.75
N ASN A 139 -8.75 12.41 -4.15
CA ASN A 139 -8.06 13.68 -3.89
C ASN A 139 -6.77 13.82 -4.71
N PRO A 140 -6.84 14.00 -6.05
CA PRO A 140 -5.66 14.05 -6.91
C PRO A 140 -4.74 15.24 -6.62
N SER A 141 -5.29 16.40 -6.24
CA SER A 141 -4.49 17.55 -5.83
C SER A 141 -3.62 17.25 -4.60
N MET A 142 -4.20 16.57 -3.60
CA MET A 142 -3.47 16.20 -2.39
C MET A 142 -2.43 15.12 -2.69
N ALA A 143 -2.76 14.14 -3.53
CA ALA A 143 -1.82 13.12 -3.98
C ALA A 143 -0.58 13.73 -4.64
N MET A 144 -0.80 14.68 -5.55
CA MET A 144 0.29 15.36 -6.27
C MET A 144 1.11 16.27 -5.36
N ILE A 145 0.47 17.12 -4.56
CA ILE A 145 1.18 18.02 -3.65
C ILE A 145 2.01 17.22 -2.64
N SER A 146 1.39 16.28 -1.93
CA SER A 146 2.09 15.51 -0.88
C SER A 146 3.17 14.59 -1.46
N GLY A 147 2.92 13.97 -2.63
CA GLY A 147 3.91 13.15 -3.31
C GLY A 147 5.13 13.95 -3.76
N VAL A 148 4.92 15.13 -4.36
CA VAL A 148 5.99 16.03 -4.77
C VAL A 148 6.76 16.56 -3.57
N THR A 149 6.06 16.98 -2.50
CA THR A 149 6.72 17.40 -1.26
C THR A 149 7.63 16.28 -0.72
N ALA A 150 7.15 15.03 -0.65
CA ALA A 150 7.95 13.91 -0.17
C ALA A 150 9.18 13.63 -1.05
N ILE A 151 9.05 13.72 -2.38
CA ILE A 151 10.18 13.62 -3.32
C ILE A 151 11.21 14.70 -3.01
N LEU A 152 10.78 15.96 -2.93
CA LEU A 152 11.67 17.11 -2.70
C LEU A 152 12.37 17.04 -1.35
N GLU A 153 11.66 16.66 -0.30
CA GLU A 153 12.23 16.45 1.03
C GLU A 153 13.26 15.33 1.04
N GLN A 154 12.97 14.21 0.37
CA GLN A 154 13.94 13.12 0.24
C GLN A 154 15.20 13.59 -0.48
N LEU A 155 15.08 14.35 -1.57
CA LEU A 155 16.21 14.91 -2.30
C LEU A 155 17.03 15.89 -1.44
N ARG A 156 16.41 16.54 -0.45
CA ARG A 156 17.08 17.46 0.49
C ARG A 156 17.81 16.77 1.64
N THR A 157 17.57 15.48 1.91
CA THR A 157 18.18 14.76 3.05
C THR A 157 19.71 14.78 3.05
N GLN A 158 20.33 14.84 1.86
CA GLN A 158 21.78 14.93 1.70
C GLN A 158 22.31 16.37 1.66
N SER A 159 21.44 17.38 1.75
CA SER A 159 21.84 18.78 1.71
C SER A 159 22.66 19.14 2.96
N PRO A 160 23.91 19.61 2.81
CA PRO A 160 24.72 20.05 3.94
C PRO A 160 24.06 21.21 4.69
N LYS A 161 23.26 22.03 4.00
CA LYS A 161 22.56 23.16 4.60
C LYS A 161 21.50 22.71 5.61
N LEU A 162 20.73 21.68 5.25
CA LEU A 162 19.67 21.12 6.11
C LEU A 162 20.25 20.52 7.39
N THR A 163 21.41 19.87 7.30
CA THR A 163 22.03 19.19 8.43
C THR A 163 22.87 20.13 9.30
N ASN A 164 23.62 21.08 8.72
CA ASN A 164 24.49 21.98 9.48
C ASN A 164 23.74 23.06 10.27
N GLU A 165 22.58 23.51 9.79
CA GLU A 165 21.78 24.54 10.48
C GLU A 165 20.82 23.94 11.52
N SER A 166 20.42 22.66 11.37
CA SER A 166 19.33 22.06 12.15
C SER A 166 19.73 20.84 12.99
N CYS A 167 20.98 20.38 12.91
CA CYS A 167 21.55 19.38 13.81
C CYS A 167 22.64 19.99 14.70
N PRO A 168 22.51 19.94 16.04
CA PRO A 168 23.65 20.18 16.94
C PRO A 168 24.81 19.22 16.67
N LYS A 169 26.00 19.57 17.18
CA LYS A 169 27.17 18.69 17.14
C LYS A 169 26.84 17.38 17.90
N PRO A 170 27.31 16.22 17.41
CA PRO A 170 27.22 14.98 18.16
C PRO A 170 27.91 15.15 19.52
N PHE A 171 27.37 14.53 20.56
CA PHE A 171 27.98 14.47 21.88
C PHE A 171 28.20 13.01 22.29
N SER A 172 29.24 12.77 23.08
CA SER A 172 29.71 11.43 23.44
C SER A 172 29.85 11.27 24.95
N ASP A 173 29.56 10.07 25.44
CA ASP A 173 29.74 9.72 26.86
C ASP A 173 31.23 9.62 27.27
N THR A 174 32.11 9.41 26.30
CA THR A 174 33.55 9.25 26.53
C THR A 174 34.21 10.48 27.13
N ASN A 175 33.65 11.67 26.89
CA ASN A 175 34.19 12.94 27.36
C ASN A 175 33.52 13.45 28.65
N SER A 176 32.64 12.67 29.28
CA SER A 176 31.80 13.15 30.40
C SER A 176 30.97 14.40 30.05
N GLU A 177 30.60 14.54 28.76
CA GLU A 177 29.70 15.60 28.28
C GLU A 177 28.26 15.35 28.74
N LEU A 178 27.96 14.12 29.15
CA LEU A 178 26.72 13.68 29.77
C LEU A 178 26.75 13.94 31.29
N HIS A 179 25.58 14.23 31.87
CA HIS A 179 25.44 14.39 33.31
C HIS A 179 25.86 13.10 34.02
N SER A 180 26.43 13.20 35.23
CA SER A 180 26.92 12.03 35.98
C SER A 180 25.86 10.94 36.23
N ASP A 181 24.59 11.30 36.16
CA ASP A 181 23.45 10.39 36.36
C ASP A 181 23.02 9.69 35.06
N THR A 182 23.46 10.13 33.89
CA THR A 182 23.16 9.50 32.59
C THR A 182 24.06 8.30 32.33
N ILE A 183 25.33 8.44 32.69
CA ILE A 183 26.43 7.53 32.38
C ILE A 183 26.18 6.12 32.96
N PRO A 184 25.75 5.95 34.22
CA PRO A 184 25.52 4.63 34.79
C PRO A 184 24.32 3.90 34.17
N TYR A 185 23.32 4.64 33.66
CA TYR A 185 22.09 4.08 33.10
C TYR A 185 22.27 3.60 31.66
N LEU A 186 22.91 4.43 30.83
CA LEU A 186 23.33 4.02 29.49
C LEU A 186 24.31 2.85 29.56
N ILE A 187 25.38 2.96 30.34
CA ILE A 187 26.40 1.90 30.50
C ILE A 187 25.80 0.58 31.02
N LYS A 188 24.75 0.63 31.87
CA LYS A 188 24.12 -0.58 32.44
C LYS A 188 23.29 -1.36 31.41
N GLU A 189 22.64 -0.68 30.46
CA GLU A 189 21.86 -1.30 29.38
C GLU A 189 22.72 -1.57 28.14
N THR A 190 23.74 -0.74 27.91
CA THR A 190 24.68 -0.87 26.80
C THR A 190 25.95 -1.61 27.20
N LYS A 191 25.90 -2.48 28.23
CA LYS A 191 27.04 -3.17 28.88
C LYS A 191 28.08 -3.82 27.95
N GLN A 192 27.77 -3.97 26.66
CA GLN A 192 28.68 -4.47 25.62
C GLN A 192 29.48 -3.38 24.88
N PHE A 193 29.19 -2.09 25.03
CA PHE A 193 29.72 -1.03 24.18
C PHE A 193 30.60 -0.06 24.96
N ARG A 194 31.85 0.13 24.50
CA ARG A 194 32.87 0.95 25.16
C ARG A 194 32.73 2.46 24.88
N SER A 195 31.95 2.87 23.87
CA SER A 195 31.70 4.27 23.49
C SER A 195 30.46 4.37 22.58
N ILE A 196 29.52 5.26 22.91
CA ILE A 196 28.32 5.53 22.11
C ILE A 196 28.23 7.03 21.81
N ASP A 197 28.04 7.36 20.53
CA ASP A 197 27.79 8.72 20.07
C ASP A 197 26.31 8.96 19.85
N PHE A 198 25.81 10.06 20.42
CA PHE A 198 24.42 10.46 20.27
C PHE A 198 24.31 11.65 19.32
N LYS A 199 23.35 11.58 18.40
CA LYS A 199 23.02 12.67 17.47
C LYS A 199 21.52 12.90 17.45
N PHE A 200 21.12 14.09 17.85
CA PHE A 200 19.72 14.51 17.84
C PHE A 200 19.54 15.65 16.85
N CYS A 201 18.58 15.53 15.93
CA CYS A 201 18.29 16.54 14.91
C CYS A 201 16.81 16.90 14.91
N VAL A 202 16.51 18.20 14.79
CA VAL A 202 15.14 18.70 14.60
C VAL A 202 15.07 19.31 13.21
N LEU A 203 14.54 18.58 12.24
CA LEU A 203 14.52 18.98 10.83
C LEU A 203 13.11 19.45 10.42
N PRO A 204 12.97 20.49 9.58
CA PRO A 204 11.68 20.99 9.13
C PRO A 204 11.09 20.14 7.99
N LEU A 205 10.96 18.83 8.19
CA LEU A 205 10.44 17.86 7.20
C LEU A 205 8.98 17.47 7.50
N GLU A 206 8.14 17.37 6.49
CA GLU A 206 6.71 17.09 6.60
C GLU A 206 6.38 15.60 6.37
N SER A 207 7.26 14.84 5.73
CA SER A 207 7.06 13.41 5.47
C SER A 207 7.91 12.52 6.39
N GLN A 208 7.29 11.43 6.86
CA GLN A 208 7.98 10.41 7.66
C GLN A 208 9.10 9.72 6.85
N VAL A 209 8.87 9.47 5.57
CA VAL A 209 9.88 8.92 4.65
C VAL A 209 11.15 9.79 4.60
N ALA A 210 11.00 11.12 4.54
CA ALA A 210 12.15 12.01 4.53
C ALA A 210 12.89 12.07 5.87
N LEU A 211 12.17 11.97 7.00
CA LEU A 211 12.82 11.87 8.31
C LEU A 211 13.66 10.60 8.43
N GLU A 212 13.14 9.47 7.96
CA GLU A 212 13.87 8.19 7.92
C GLU A 212 15.07 8.28 6.97
N GLY A 213 14.90 8.89 5.79
CA GLY A 213 15.99 9.17 4.86
C GLY A 213 17.09 10.03 5.50
N ALA A 214 16.73 11.09 6.21
CA ALA A 214 17.66 11.96 6.91
C ALA A 214 18.41 11.23 8.03
N ALA A 215 17.71 10.44 8.85
CA ALA A 215 18.32 9.67 9.92
C ALA A 215 19.34 8.64 9.39
N ASN A 216 18.97 7.92 8.32
CA ASN A 216 19.87 6.99 7.65
C ASN A 216 21.09 7.68 7.04
N HIS A 217 20.89 8.82 6.37
CA HIS A 217 22.00 9.60 5.82
C HIS A 217 22.99 10.06 6.92
N LEU A 218 22.46 10.58 8.04
CA LEU A 218 23.27 10.98 9.18
C LEU A 218 24.04 9.81 9.79
N LEU A 219 23.45 8.60 9.77
CA LEU A 219 24.10 7.38 10.27
C LEU A 219 25.27 6.98 9.39
N LEU A 220 25.04 6.91 8.08
CA LEU A 220 26.07 6.57 7.11
C LEU A 220 27.22 7.60 7.12
N GLN A 221 26.91 8.89 7.30
CA GLN A 221 27.92 9.93 7.46
C GLN A 221 28.74 9.75 8.75
N GLY A 222 28.08 9.40 9.85
CA GLY A 222 28.72 9.07 11.12
C GLY A 222 29.66 7.88 11.00
N GLN A 223 29.19 6.77 10.42
CA GLN A 223 29.99 5.56 10.20
C GLN A 223 31.20 5.78 9.29
N LYS A 224 31.08 6.62 8.25
CA LYS A 224 32.23 7.00 7.41
C LYS A 224 33.30 7.76 8.20
N SER A 225 32.88 8.55 9.19
CA SER A 225 33.77 9.37 10.01
C SER A 225 34.39 8.57 11.16
N SER A 226 33.60 7.69 11.79
CA SER A 226 33.93 6.92 12.99
C SER A 226 33.35 5.49 12.91
N PRO A 227 33.98 4.57 12.17
CA PRO A 227 33.39 3.25 11.87
C PRO A 227 33.30 2.30 13.08
N ASN A 228 34.07 2.54 14.14
CA ASN A 228 34.13 1.69 15.34
C ASN A 228 33.29 2.22 16.50
N VAL A 229 32.52 3.30 16.30
CA VAL A 229 31.71 3.92 17.34
C VAL A 229 30.26 3.54 17.13
N SER A 230 29.64 2.96 18.16
CA SER A 230 28.20 2.74 18.16
C SER A 230 27.49 4.09 18.17
N SER A 231 26.45 4.27 17.36
CA SER A 231 25.79 5.56 17.23
C SER A 231 24.28 5.44 17.32
N VAL A 232 23.66 6.38 18.02
CA VAL A 232 22.21 6.54 18.11
C VAL A 232 21.83 7.87 17.46
N ILE A 233 21.02 7.78 16.41
CA ILE A 233 20.57 8.96 15.66
C ILE A 233 19.07 9.09 15.79
N PHE A 234 18.65 10.24 16.31
CA PHE A 234 17.25 10.62 16.45
C PHE A 234 16.98 11.83 15.56
N VAL A 235 15.97 11.74 14.71
CA VAL A 235 15.53 12.84 13.85
C VAL A 235 14.04 13.07 14.05
N THR A 236 13.64 14.30 14.36
CA THR A 236 12.23 14.69 14.56
C THR A 236 11.90 15.95 13.77
N SER A 237 10.61 16.27 13.61
CA SER A 237 10.16 17.49 12.96
C SER A 237 9.02 18.20 13.68
N PRO A 238 9.09 19.55 13.82
CA PRO A 238 8.00 20.35 14.36
C PRO A 238 6.75 20.34 13.47
N LYS A 239 6.91 20.08 12.16
CA LYS A 239 5.81 20.10 11.18
C LYS A 239 4.83 18.95 11.35
N ILE A 240 5.27 17.86 11.98
CA ILE A 240 4.48 16.65 12.22
C ILE A 240 4.36 16.37 13.72
N GLU A 241 4.14 17.42 14.51
CA GLU A 241 3.90 17.31 15.96
C GLU A 241 5.05 16.60 16.71
N TYR A 242 6.30 16.77 16.26
CA TYR A 242 7.49 16.11 16.81
C TYR A 242 7.52 14.59 16.64
N LYS A 243 6.75 14.04 15.69
CA LYS A 243 7.03 12.70 15.18
C LYS A 243 8.47 12.65 14.65
N GLY A 244 9.13 11.54 14.91
CA GLY A 244 10.54 11.34 14.55
C GLY A 244 10.84 9.87 14.30
N THR A 245 12.10 9.60 14.00
CA THR A 245 12.62 8.27 13.75
C THR A 245 13.96 8.09 14.45
N ILE A 246 14.24 6.85 14.82
CA ILE A 246 15.49 6.44 15.46
C ILE A 246 16.16 5.42 14.58
N VAL A 247 17.43 5.66 14.28
CA VAL A 247 18.30 4.72 13.59
C VAL A 247 19.56 4.52 14.41
N THR A 248 19.95 3.27 14.61
CA THR A 248 21.02 2.88 15.53
C THR A 248 22.04 2.02 14.83
N SER A 249 23.29 2.06 15.29
CA SER A 249 24.32 1.12 14.88
C SER A 249 25.07 0.59 16.11
N PRO A 250 25.02 -0.71 16.41
CA PRO A 250 24.23 -1.76 15.74
C PRO A 250 22.71 -1.52 15.88
N ASP A 251 21.90 -2.22 15.08
CA ASP A 251 20.44 -2.22 15.22
C ASP A 251 20.07 -2.74 16.63
N PHE A 252 19.43 -1.91 17.45
CA PHE A 252 18.98 -2.33 18.77
C PHE A 252 17.60 -2.99 18.67
N TYR A 253 17.42 -4.10 19.40
CA TYR A 253 16.11 -4.74 19.59
C TYR A 253 15.37 -4.05 20.75
N TRP A 254 14.86 -2.84 20.55
CA TRP A 254 14.04 -2.16 21.54
C TRP A 254 12.56 -2.58 21.40
N SER A 255 11.88 -2.85 22.52
CA SER A 255 10.45 -3.19 22.61
C SER A 255 9.52 -1.97 22.62
N LEU A 256 10.06 -0.76 22.48
CA LEU A 256 9.24 0.44 22.50
C LEU A 256 8.52 0.61 21.15
N SER A 257 7.27 1.07 21.19
CA SER A 257 6.59 1.50 19.98
C SER A 257 7.09 2.89 19.57
N GLN A 258 7.13 3.16 18.26
CA GLN A 258 7.36 4.52 17.73
C GLN A 258 6.39 5.55 18.36
N ASN A 259 5.17 5.11 18.71
CA ASN A 259 4.13 5.90 19.35
C ASN A 259 4.48 6.35 20.76
N LYS A 260 5.15 5.49 21.53
CA LYS A 260 5.56 5.80 22.88
C LYS A 260 6.73 6.76 22.95
N ILE A 261 7.65 6.68 21.97
CA ILE A 261 8.66 7.73 21.76
C ILE A 261 7.95 9.05 21.43
N ARG A 262 6.99 9.01 20.49
CA ARG A 262 6.22 10.20 20.09
C ARG A 262 5.51 10.88 21.26
N SER A 263 4.85 10.13 22.15
CA SER A 263 4.09 10.71 23.28
C SER A 263 5.00 11.38 24.33
N ILE A 264 6.14 10.76 24.65
CA ILE A 264 7.15 11.32 25.57
C ILE A 264 7.67 12.65 25.04
N PHE A 265 8.01 12.71 23.75
CA PHE A 265 8.52 13.94 23.13
C PHE A 265 7.45 15.01 22.95
N HIS A 266 6.23 14.65 22.53
CA HIS A 266 5.12 15.57 22.34
C HIS A 266 4.73 16.30 23.64
N ASN A 267 4.56 15.57 24.73
CA ASN A 267 4.19 16.13 26.03
C ASN A 267 5.25 17.12 26.56
N ARG A 268 6.54 16.81 26.36
CA ARG A 268 7.65 17.65 26.84
C ARG A 268 7.95 18.83 25.92
N TYR A 269 7.70 18.72 24.62
CA TYR A 269 7.75 19.87 23.73
C TYR A 269 6.64 20.89 24.07
N HIS A 270 5.44 20.44 24.46
CA HIS A 270 4.38 21.37 24.92
C HIS A 270 4.76 22.14 26.20
N GLU A 271 5.56 21.55 27.09
CA GLU A 271 6.13 22.22 28.27
C GLU A 271 7.27 23.21 27.93
N SER A 272 7.78 23.19 26.69
CA SER A 272 8.93 23.96 26.20
C SER A 272 8.67 25.45 25.92
N ARG A 273 7.49 25.99 26.23
CA ARG A 273 7.28 27.47 26.23
C ARG A 273 8.14 28.23 27.26
N THR A 274 9.16 27.58 27.83
CA THR A 274 10.07 28.07 28.88
C THR A 274 11.55 28.22 28.45
N GLY A 275 11.96 27.82 27.25
CA GLY A 275 13.09 28.47 26.54
C GLY A 275 14.50 27.85 26.57
N ASP A 276 14.73 26.58 26.90
CA ASP A 276 16.10 26.00 26.90
C ASP A 276 16.28 24.65 26.15
N PHE A 277 16.46 24.69 24.83
CA PHE A 277 16.45 23.53 23.91
C PHE A 277 17.41 22.37 24.27
N THR A 278 18.56 22.65 24.89
CA THR A 278 19.64 21.66 25.07
C THR A 278 19.35 20.64 26.18
N ASN A 279 18.44 20.96 27.11
CA ASN A 279 18.08 20.10 28.25
C ASN A 279 16.90 19.15 27.93
N TYR A 280 16.11 19.44 26.90
CA TYR A 280 14.81 18.78 26.67
C TYR A 280 14.91 17.45 25.93
N THR A 281 15.67 17.39 24.84
CA THR A 281 15.83 16.15 24.07
C THR A 281 16.50 15.06 24.91
N TYR A 282 17.40 15.51 25.78
CA TYR A 282 18.13 14.72 26.76
C TYR A 282 17.23 14.19 27.91
N ARG A 283 16.36 15.03 28.50
CA ARG A 283 15.39 14.59 29.53
C ARG A 283 14.32 13.67 28.97
N ALA A 284 13.81 13.95 27.77
CA ALA A 284 12.87 13.07 27.07
C ALA A 284 13.49 11.68 26.80
N PHE A 285 14.78 11.64 26.44
CA PHE A 285 15.52 10.39 26.28
C PHE A 285 15.74 9.64 27.61
N LEU A 286 16.07 10.35 28.70
CA LEU A 286 16.21 9.73 30.02
C LEU A 286 14.89 9.18 30.58
N GLU A 287 13.77 9.88 30.38
CA GLU A 287 12.45 9.38 30.77
C GLU A 287 12.00 8.22 29.88
N LEU A 288 12.33 8.24 28.60
CA LEU A 288 12.20 7.09 27.72
C LEU A 288 12.94 5.86 28.28
N LEU A 289 14.20 6.01 28.69
CA LEU A 289 14.98 4.93 29.30
C LEU A 289 14.43 4.46 30.67
N ASP A 290 13.97 5.38 31.54
CA ASP A 290 13.38 5.00 32.83
C ASP A 290 12.02 4.31 32.65
N HIS A 291 11.27 4.70 31.63
CA HIS A 291 10.01 4.06 31.25
C HIS A 291 10.22 2.76 30.46
N ILE A 292 11.36 2.53 29.82
CA ILE A 292 11.76 1.19 29.31
C ILE A 292 12.00 0.22 30.48
N ARG A 293 12.56 0.72 31.58
CA ARG A 293 12.93 -0.05 32.77
C ARG A 293 11.72 -0.45 33.63
N HIS A 294 10.64 -1.00 33.06
CA HIS A 294 9.52 -1.51 33.88
C HIS A 294 9.95 -2.71 34.75
N ASP A 295 10.60 -2.40 35.87
CA ASP A 295 10.76 -3.23 37.07
C ASP A 295 9.52 -3.10 37.97
N LYS A 296 8.48 -2.39 37.50
CA LYS A 296 7.15 -2.48 38.10
C LYS A 296 6.64 -3.88 37.83
N LYS A 297 6.39 -4.66 38.89
CA LYS A 297 5.57 -5.87 38.82
C LYS A 297 4.30 -5.53 38.04
N ILE A 298 4.24 -5.98 36.80
CA ILE A 298 3.09 -5.84 35.93
C ILE A 298 1.99 -6.70 36.55
N GLU A 299 1.08 -6.07 37.29
CA GLU A 299 -0.12 -6.72 37.78
C GLU A 299 -1.14 -6.73 36.63
N ILE A 300 -1.30 -7.89 36.02
CA ILE A 300 -2.32 -8.09 34.99
C ILE A 300 -3.67 -8.17 35.71
N GLU A 301 -4.57 -7.25 35.37
CA GLU A 301 -5.94 -7.29 35.88
C GLU A 301 -6.66 -8.53 35.35
N LYS A 302 -7.41 -9.22 36.22
CA LYS A 302 -8.21 -10.38 35.81
C LYS A 302 -9.32 -9.92 34.87
N GLY A 303 -9.43 -10.54 33.71
CA GLY A 303 -10.55 -10.28 32.81
C GLY A 303 -10.23 -10.47 31.34
N THR A 304 -11.04 -9.82 30.52
CA THR A 304 -11.01 -9.89 29.06
C THR A 304 -10.59 -8.57 28.44
N GLY A 305 -10.28 -8.58 27.14
CA GLY A 305 -9.89 -7.41 26.37
C GLY A 305 -8.40 -7.36 26.06
N ILE A 306 -7.91 -6.16 25.81
CA ILE A 306 -6.54 -5.91 25.37
C ILE A 306 -5.73 -5.39 26.54
N TYR A 307 -4.61 -6.04 26.82
CA TYR A 307 -3.65 -5.61 27.83
C TYR A 307 -2.36 -5.19 27.15
N ASP A 308 -2.12 -3.89 27.16
CA ASP A 308 -0.94 -3.27 26.57
C ASP A 308 -0.33 -2.29 27.59
N PRO A 309 0.41 -2.81 28.59
CA PRO A 309 1.04 -1.98 29.63
C PRO A 309 2.12 -1.07 29.05
N TYR A 310 2.56 -1.36 27.82
CA TYR A 310 3.60 -0.62 27.14
C TYR A 310 3.06 0.43 26.19
N ASP A 311 1.75 0.66 26.08
CA ASP A 311 1.17 1.67 25.15
C ASP A 311 1.76 1.51 23.73
N SER A 312 1.83 0.26 23.31
CA SER A 312 2.37 -0.20 22.04
C SER A 312 1.40 0.09 20.89
N LEU A 313 0.10 0.07 21.17
CA LEU A 313 -1.00 0.25 20.24
C LEU A 313 -1.46 1.71 20.17
N GLU A 314 -1.83 2.17 18.98
CA GLU A 314 -2.63 3.37 18.80
C GLU A 314 -4.03 3.20 19.41
N ARG A 315 -4.59 4.32 19.89
CA ARG A 315 -5.93 4.37 20.46
C ARG A 315 -7.00 3.82 19.51
N PHE A 316 -6.91 4.12 18.21
CA PHE A 316 -7.84 3.59 17.23
C PHE A 316 -7.79 2.05 17.17
N SER A 317 -6.59 1.48 17.13
CA SER A 317 -6.39 0.02 17.09
C SER A 317 -6.87 -0.64 18.36
N PHE A 318 -6.52 -0.07 19.52
CA PHE A 318 -6.97 -0.51 20.82
C PHE A 318 -8.50 -0.50 20.92
N ASP A 319 -9.14 0.62 20.58
CA ASP A 319 -10.58 0.78 20.62
C ASP A 319 -11.28 -0.17 19.64
N ARG A 320 -10.79 -0.25 18.39
CA ARG A 320 -11.36 -1.09 17.33
C ARG A 320 -11.27 -2.57 17.64
N ALA A 321 -10.10 -3.05 18.05
CA ALA A 321 -9.91 -4.44 18.43
C ALA A 321 -10.71 -4.77 19.71
N GLY A 322 -10.77 -3.84 20.68
CA GLY A 322 -11.58 -3.97 21.88
C GLY A 322 -13.08 -4.07 21.59
N GLU A 323 -13.61 -3.27 20.65
CA GLU A 323 -14.99 -3.36 20.16
C GLU A 323 -15.27 -4.72 19.53
N THR A 324 -14.38 -5.21 18.67
CA THR A 324 -14.48 -6.53 18.04
C THR A 324 -14.49 -7.62 19.11
N ILE A 325 -13.54 -7.60 20.05
CA ILE A 325 -13.50 -8.56 21.17
C ILE A 325 -14.84 -8.56 21.91
N ARG A 326 -15.32 -7.41 22.40
CA ARG A 326 -16.57 -7.32 23.16
C ARG A 326 -17.78 -7.88 22.40
N LYS A 327 -17.83 -7.67 21.07
CA LYS A 327 -18.85 -8.27 20.20
C LYS A 327 -18.75 -9.80 20.22
N LEU A 328 -17.54 -10.35 20.04
CA LEU A 328 -17.29 -11.80 20.07
C LEU A 328 -17.65 -12.43 21.41
N GLU A 329 -17.28 -11.80 22.53
CA GLU A 329 -17.61 -12.33 23.86
C GLU A 329 -19.11 -12.40 24.09
N THR A 330 -19.84 -11.39 23.59
CA THR A 330 -21.29 -11.34 23.69
C THR A 330 -21.95 -12.44 22.84
N GLU A 331 -21.43 -12.65 21.63
CA GLU A 331 -21.97 -13.59 20.64
C GLU A 331 -21.65 -15.06 20.95
N TYR A 332 -20.40 -15.36 21.31
CA TYR A 332 -19.91 -16.73 21.49
C TYR A 332 -19.81 -17.16 22.97
N LYS A 333 -20.07 -16.26 23.92
CA LYS A 333 -19.99 -16.52 25.38
C LYS A 333 -18.63 -17.08 25.83
N ILE A 334 -17.56 -16.65 25.15
CA ILE A 334 -16.18 -17.01 25.45
C ILE A 334 -15.38 -15.74 25.76
N GLY A 335 -14.53 -15.78 26.78
CA GLY A 335 -13.64 -14.66 27.08
C GLY A 335 -12.47 -14.58 26.10
N ILE A 336 -12.03 -13.39 25.73
CA ILE A 336 -10.89 -13.20 24.84
C ILE A 336 -9.94 -12.19 25.48
N GLN A 337 -8.67 -12.56 25.60
CA GLN A 337 -7.61 -11.71 26.12
C GLN A 337 -6.48 -11.64 25.10
N ILE A 338 -6.08 -10.42 24.72
CA ILE A 338 -4.89 -10.17 23.91
C ILE A 338 -3.87 -9.43 24.78
N LEU A 339 -2.66 -9.98 24.91
CA LEU A 339 -1.60 -9.47 25.77
C LEU A 339 -0.41 -9.04 24.91
N PHE A 340 0.09 -7.82 25.12
CA PHE A 340 1.32 -7.31 24.53
C PHE A 340 2.37 -7.17 25.63
N LEU A 341 3.27 -8.15 25.75
CA LEU A 341 4.21 -8.25 26.86
C LEU A 341 5.66 -8.44 26.40
N ASP A 342 6.60 -8.04 27.26
CA ASP A 342 7.98 -8.48 27.19
C ASP A 342 8.07 -9.84 27.90
N THR A 343 8.43 -10.88 27.16
CA THR A 343 8.30 -12.27 27.58
C THR A 343 9.63 -13.00 27.50
N LYS A 344 9.70 -14.20 28.06
CA LYS A 344 10.80 -15.13 27.75
C LYS A 344 10.70 -15.66 26.31
N SER A 345 11.78 -16.25 25.83
CA SER A 345 11.86 -16.82 24.48
C SER A 345 10.87 -17.97 24.23
N ASP A 346 10.48 -18.69 25.30
CA ASP A 346 9.41 -19.68 25.26
C ASP A 346 8.13 -19.08 25.86
N LEU A 347 7.13 -18.92 25.00
CA LEU A 347 5.84 -18.32 25.35
C LEU A 347 4.89 -19.30 26.05
N THR A 348 5.17 -20.61 26.02
CA THR A 348 4.20 -21.65 26.38
C THR A 348 3.79 -21.59 27.85
N GLU A 349 4.76 -21.43 28.75
CA GLU A 349 4.51 -21.35 30.18
C GLU A 349 3.81 -20.05 30.57
N GLU A 350 4.21 -18.93 29.95
CA GLU A 350 3.62 -17.62 30.20
C GLU A 350 2.18 -17.53 29.68
N GLY A 351 1.91 -18.03 28.47
CA GLY A 351 0.56 -18.10 27.92
C GLY A 351 -0.39 -18.90 28.81
N LYS A 352 0.03 -20.07 29.30
CA LYS A 352 -0.74 -20.89 30.26
C LYS A 352 -0.99 -20.14 31.56
N LYS A 353 0.05 -19.52 32.12
CA LYS A 353 -0.04 -18.76 33.38
C LYS A 353 -1.04 -17.62 33.25
N TYR A 354 -0.96 -16.81 32.19
CA TYR A 354 -1.84 -15.66 32.01
C TYR A 354 -3.27 -16.06 31.68
N HIS A 355 -3.45 -17.13 30.88
CA HIS A 355 -4.77 -17.72 30.66
C HIS A 355 -5.43 -18.18 31.97
N GLN A 356 -4.69 -18.90 32.82
CA GLN A 356 -5.20 -19.34 34.12
C GLN A 356 -5.54 -18.16 35.05
N LEU A 357 -4.77 -17.08 34.99
CA LEU A 357 -5.02 -15.85 35.76
C LEU A 357 -6.29 -15.12 35.29
N ALA A 358 -6.49 -15.04 33.97
CA ALA A 358 -7.61 -14.33 33.36
C ALA A 358 -8.94 -15.12 33.49
N PHE A 359 -8.93 -16.39 33.11
CA PHE A 359 -10.16 -17.17 32.94
C PHE A 359 -10.41 -18.22 34.01
N GLY A 360 -9.37 -18.71 34.68
CA GLY A 360 -9.52 -19.70 35.74
C GLY A 360 -10.08 -21.03 35.25
N LYS A 361 -11.42 -21.21 35.34
CA LYS A 361 -12.15 -22.36 34.79
C LYS A 361 -13.14 -21.97 33.69
N SER A 362 -13.34 -20.68 33.47
CA SER A 362 -14.23 -20.14 32.44
C SER A 362 -13.64 -20.38 31.05
N PRO A 363 -14.48 -20.56 30.02
CA PRO A 363 -14.00 -20.68 28.64
C PRO A 363 -13.33 -19.38 28.20
N GLY A 364 -12.16 -19.49 27.56
CA GLY A 364 -11.42 -18.32 27.11
C GLY A 364 -10.41 -18.57 25.98
N ILE A 365 -9.97 -17.48 25.36
CA ILE A 365 -8.89 -17.47 24.38
C ILE A 365 -7.86 -16.45 24.84
N THR A 366 -6.62 -16.90 25.06
CA THR A 366 -5.50 -16.02 25.36
C THR A 366 -4.59 -15.96 24.15
N LEU A 367 -4.36 -14.74 23.67
CA LEU A 367 -3.38 -14.43 22.64
C LEU A 367 -2.25 -13.64 23.29
N LEU A 368 -1.04 -14.19 23.30
CA LEU A 368 0.13 -13.56 23.91
C LEU A 368 1.12 -13.15 22.82
N PHE A 369 1.30 -11.85 22.62
CA PHE A 369 2.32 -11.25 21.78
C PHE A 369 3.57 -10.93 22.61
N SER A 370 4.70 -11.52 22.21
CA SER A 370 6.04 -11.17 22.66
C SER A 370 6.56 -9.98 21.87
N LEU A 371 6.69 -8.82 22.51
CA LEU A 371 7.23 -7.61 21.89
C LEU A 371 8.73 -7.76 21.59
N ASN A 372 9.47 -8.35 22.53
CA ASN A 372 10.92 -8.52 22.42
C ASN A 372 11.36 -9.66 21.48
N HIS A 373 10.54 -10.70 21.28
CA HIS A 373 10.87 -11.81 20.38
C HIS A 373 10.06 -11.83 19.06
N GLN A 374 9.13 -10.90 18.87
CA GLN A 374 8.28 -10.80 17.67
C GLN A 374 7.56 -12.12 17.33
N LYS A 375 7.08 -12.80 18.38
CA LYS A 375 6.34 -14.05 18.28
C LYS A 375 5.02 -13.92 19.00
N PHE A 376 4.05 -14.73 18.62
CA PHE A 376 2.83 -14.83 19.38
C PHE A 376 2.48 -16.29 19.68
N LEU A 377 1.64 -16.48 20.68
CA LEU A 377 1.11 -17.76 21.08
C LEU A 377 -0.40 -17.65 21.26
N VAL A 378 -1.13 -18.63 20.73
CA VAL A 378 -2.54 -18.86 21.06
C VAL A 378 -2.63 -19.93 22.14
N HIS A 379 -3.39 -19.67 23.19
CA HIS A 379 -3.69 -20.66 24.22
C HIS A 379 -5.17 -20.68 24.58
N THR A 380 -5.76 -21.87 24.54
CA THR A 380 -7.09 -22.20 25.09
C THR A 380 -7.00 -23.47 25.93
N ASP A 381 -7.92 -23.63 26.87
CA ASP A 381 -8.06 -24.81 27.73
C ASP A 381 -9.16 -25.77 27.25
N GLN A 382 -9.31 -26.91 27.94
CA GLN A 382 -10.35 -27.91 27.61
C GLN A 382 -11.78 -27.42 27.90
N ASN A 383 -11.95 -26.35 28.68
CA ASN A 383 -13.26 -25.79 28.99
C ASN A 383 -13.72 -24.80 27.91
N SER A 384 -12.81 -24.38 27.04
CA SER A 384 -13.02 -23.40 25.96
C SER A 384 -13.75 -24.04 24.78
N MET A 385 -15.05 -24.26 24.98
CA MET A 385 -15.97 -24.82 24.00
C MET A 385 -17.00 -23.81 23.53
N ILE A 386 -17.42 -23.90 22.27
CA ILE A 386 -18.43 -23.04 21.65
C ILE A 386 -19.68 -23.87 21.36
N GLU A 387 -20.85 -23.29 21.61
CA GLU A 387 -22.14 -23.88 21.26
C GLU A 387 -22.53 -23.58 19.81
N SER A 388 -23.08 -24.58 19.12
CA SER A 388 -23.67 -24.42 17.79
C SER A 388 -24.89 -23.49 17.83
N THR A 389 -25.28 -22.90 16.68
CA THR A 389 -26.47 -22.03 16.54
C THR A 389 -27.77 -22.65 17.07
N ASN A 390 -27.86 -23.98 17.03
CA ASN A 390 -29.04 -24.73 17.46
C ASN A 390 -28.95 -25.24 18.91
N GLY A 391 -27.88 -24.90 19.64
CA GLY A 391 -27.65 -25.27 21.05
C GLY A 391 -27.41 -26.77 21.30
N SER A 392 -27.34 -27.60 20.25
CA SER A 392 -27.33 -29.06 20.34
C SER A 392 -25.94 -29.68 20.45
N ASN A 393 -24.90 -29.01 19.94
CA ASN A 393 -23.52 -29.50 19.91
C ASN A 393 -22.55 -28.45 20.49
N ARG A 394 -21.52 -28.93 21.20
CA ARG A 394 -20.38 -28.14 21.69
C ARG A 394 -19.12 -28.54 20.95
N PHE A 395 -18.35 -27.56 20.48
CA PHE A 395 -17.11 -27.75 19.75
C PHE A 395 -15.93 -27.22 20.57
N LEU A 396 -14.88 -28.04 20.71
CA LEU A 396 -13.63 -27.63 21.34
C LEU A 396 -12.82 -26.75 20.37
N ILE A 397 -12.20 -25.69 20.90
CA ILE A 397 -11.29 -24.85 20.12
C ILE A 397 -9.96 -25.58 19.93
N ASP A 398 -9.57 -25.74 18.66
CA ASP A 398 -8.31 -26.34 18.23
C ASP A 398 -7.23 -25.26 18.10
N ASN A 399 -6.29 -25.23 19.06
CA ASN A 399 -5.21 -24.24 19.14
C ASN A 399 -4.39 -24.12 17.83
N PRO A 400 -3.80 -25.20 17.28
CA PRO A 400 -3.11 -25.16 15.99
C PRO A 400 -3.92 -24.53 14.85
N LYS A 401 -5.19 -24.87 14.74
CA LYS A 401 -6.05 -24.36 13.65
C LYS A 401 -6.41 -22.89 13.85
N LEU A 402 -6.65 -22.48 15.10
CA LEU A 402 -6.87 -21.08 15.46
C LEU A 402 -5.61 -20.23 15.21
N GLU A 403 -4.45 -20.72 15.64
CA GLU A 403 -3.14 -20.09 15.40
C GLU A 403 -2.84 -19.94 13.92
N GLN A 404 -3.11 -20.96 13.11
CA GLN A 404 -2.97 -20.88 11.66
C GLN A 404 -3.93 -19.85 11.05
N THR A 405 -5.19 -19.80 11.51
CA THR A 405 -6.18 -18.84 11.00
C THR A 405 -5.78 -17.40 11.33
N ILE A 406 -5.32 -17.15 12.55
CA ILE A 406 -4.81 -15.84 12.97
C ILE A 406 -3.54 -15.47 12.20
N THR A 407 -2.61 -16.42 12.02
CA THR A 407 -1.39 -16.21 11.22
C THR A 407 -1.75 -15.79 9.79
N ASN A 408 -2.71 -16.46 9.17
CA ASN A 408 -3.17 -16.12 7.82
C ASN A 408 -3.83 -14.74 7.76
N ALA A 409 -4.61 -14.37 8.78
CA ALA A 409 -5.24 -13.05 8.88
C ALA A 409 -4.21 -11.92 9.08
N ILE A 410 -3.10 -12.20 9.77
CA ILE A 410 -2.00 -11.25 9.97
C ILE A 410 -1.15 -11.11 8.69
N THR A 411 -0.89 -12.23 8.00
CA THR A 411 0.05 -12.29 6.87
C THR A 411 -0.53 -11.89 5.52
N SER A 412 -1.86 -11.79 5.39
CA SER A 412 -2.52 -11.55 4.09
C SER A 412 -2.27 -10.17 3.49
N ASP A 413 -1.95 -9.14 4.30
CA ASP A 413 -1.92 -7.76 3.80
C ASP A 413 -0.74 -6.87 4.25
N LEU A 414 0.15 -7.25 5.19
CA LEU A 414 1.21 -6.34 5.66
C LEU A 414 2.50 -7.04 6.07
N LYS A 415 3.61 -6.32 5.84
CA LYS A 415 4.92 -6.60 6.42
C LYS A 415 4.75 -6.75 7.95
N ILE A 416 5.42 -7.76 8.50
CA ILE A 416 5.40 -8.29 9.89
C ILE A 416 5.66 -7.23 11.01
N ALA A 417 5.77 -5.94 10.70
CA ALA A 417 6.24 -4.90 11.62
C ALA A 417 5.17 -3.99 12.23
N ASP A 418 3.91 -4.00 11.76
CA ASP A 418 2.89 -3.06 12.27
C ASP A 418 1.97 -3.70 13.33
N ILE A 419 2.32 -3.50 14.59
CA ILE A 419 1.65 -4.05 15.78
C ILE A 419 0.16 -3.65 15.88
N ASP A 420 -0.19 -2.49 15.34
CA ASP A 420 -1.54 -1.94 15.34
C ASP A 420 -2.50 -2.79 14.51
N TRP A 421 -2.10 -3.08 13.27
CA TRP A 421 -2.86 -3.95 12.39
C TRP A 421 -2.86 -5.40 12.88
N ILE A 422 -1.76 -5.87 13.48
CA ILE A 422 -1.69 -7.21 14.07
C ILE A 422 -2.80 -7.39 15.12
N CYS A 423 -3.01 -6.40 15.99
CA CYS A 423 -4.06 -6.48 17.02
C CYS A 423 -5.46 -6.58 16.42
N ILE A 424 -5.80 -5.71 15.45
CA ILE A 424 -7.11 -5.71 14.78
C ILE A 424 -7.34 -7.03 14.04
N ARG A 425 -6.37 -7.46 13.23
CA ARG A 425 -6.45 -8.69 12.44
C ARG A 425 -6.53 -9.95 13.29
N SER A 426 -5.89 -9.93 14.45
CA SER A 426 -6.02 -11.03 15.41
C SER A 426 -7.45 -11.19 15.92
N ALA A 427 -8.11 -10.09 16.27
CA ALA A 427 -9.50 -10.11 16.69
C ALA A 427 -10.44 -10.60 15.54
N GLU A 428 -10.21 -10.13 14.31
CA GLU A 428 -10.96 -10.58 13.12
C GLU A 428 -10.68 -12.05 12.76
N GLY A 429 -9.44 -12.51 12.95
CA GLY A 429 -9.03 -13.90 12.75
C GLY A 429 -9.72 -14.84 13.74
N ILE A 430 -9.84 -14.41 15.00
CA ILE A 430 -10.65 -15.12 16.01
C ILE A 430 -12.11 -15.18 15.54
N ASP A 431 -12.72 -14.06 15.14
CA ASP A 431 -14.11 -14.05 14.63
C ASP A 431 -14.31 -15.08 13.50
N THR A 432 -13.44 -15.02 12.50
CA THR A 432 -13.48 -15.92 11.34
C THR A 432 -13.43 -17.39 11.76
N TYR A 433 -12.53 -17.71 12.71
CA TYR A 433 -12.39 -19.06 13.23
C TYR A 433 -13.63 -19.51 14.02
N LEU A 434 -14.10 -18.72 14.99
CA LEU A 434 -15.26 -19.08 15.82
C LEU A 434 -16.52 -19.22 14.96
N ASN A 435 -16.68 -18.35 13.96
CA ASN A 435 -17.77 -18.42 13.00
C ASN A 435 -17.70 -19.73 12.20
N SER A 436 -16.51 -20.13 11.73
CA SER A 436 -16.33 -21.39 11.01
C SER A 436 -16.70 -22.62 11.85
N LEU A 437 -16.38 -22.61 13.16
CA LEU A 437 -16.77 -23.67 14.10
C LEU A 437 -18.29 -23.70 14.32
N ARG A 438 -18.91 -22.53 14.45
CA ARG A 438 -20.36 -22.43 14.72
C ARG A 438 -21.21 -22.97 13.57
N TYR A 439 -20.76 -22.78 12.33
CA TYR A 439 -21.43 -23.20 11.09
C TYR A 439 -20.97 -24.57 10.56
N GLN A 440 -20.13 -25.31 11.29
CA GLN A 440 -19.61 -26.62 10.86
C GLN A 440 -20.67 -27.74 10.80
N LYS A 441 -21.98 -27.44 10.93
CA LYS A 441 -23.06 -28.44 10.85
C LYS A 441 -24.31 -27.97 10.09
N ASP A 442 -24.14 -27.61 8.82
CA ASP A 442 -25.18 -27.87 7.80
C ASP A 442 -24.84 -29.11 6.95
N PHE A 443 -23.62 -29.67 7.05
CA PHE A 443 -23.16 -30.76 6.17
C PHE A 443 -23.23 -32.17 6.81
N ASP A 444 -23.12 -32.29 8.14
CA ASP A 444 -23.01 -33.59 8.83
C ASP A 444 -24.36 -34.16 9.35
N TYR A 445 -25.47 -33.43 9.24
CA TYR A 445 -26.79 -33.92 9.69
C TYR A 445 -27.54 -34.73 8.61
N GLU A 446 -27.21 -34.57 7.33
CA GLU A 446 -27.80 -35.39 6.23
C GLU A 446 -27.19 -36.81 6.14
N ASN A 447 -25.97 -37.03 6.63
CA ASN A 447 -25.31 -38.33 6.52
C ASN A 447 -25.64 -39.30 7.67
N SER A 448 -26.23 -38.83 8.77
CA SER A 448 -26.53 -39.67 9.95
C SER A 448 -27.89 -40.36 9.92
N THR A 449 -28.81 -39.96 9.03
CA THR A 449 -30.18 -40.51 8.97
C THR A 449 -30.35 -41.66 7.96
N ASN A 450 -29.30 -41.99 7.20
CA ASN A 450 -29.35 -43.02 6.16
C ASN A 450 -28.37 -44.18 6.41
N THR A 451 -28.56 -44.92 7.49
CA THR A 451 -27.94 -46.26 7.61
C THR A 451 -28.89 -47.25 8.27
N THR A 452 -29.73 -47.89 7.44
CA THR A 452 -30.04 -49.32 7.57
C THR A 452 -30.46 -49.90 6.22
N THR A 453 -29.90 -51.08 5.92
CA THR A 453 -30.23 -52.04 4.84
C THR A 453 -29.72 -51.78 3.41
N SER A 454 -28.54 -52.35 3.17
CA SER A 454 -28.07 -53.06 1.97
C SER A 454 -29.03 -53.17 0.77
N ASN A 455 -28.66 -52.57 -0.36
CA ASN A 455 -28.21 -53.34 -1.54
C ASN A 455 -27.79 -52.41 -2.70
N SER A 456 -26.57 -52.66 -3.19
CA SER A 456 -26.13 -52.52 -4.57
C SER A 456 -26.81 -51.42 -5.41
N LYS A 457 -26.25 -50.21 -5.41
CA LYS A 457 -26.33 -49.32 -6.58
C LYS A 457 -24.96 -48.83 -6.96
N ASN A 458 -24.45 -49.49 -8.00
CA ASN A 458 -23.43 -49.07 -8.95
C ASN A 458 -22.79 -47.71 -8.64
N ILE A 459 -21.53 -47.75 -8.21
CA ILE A 459 -20.60 -46.66 -8.48
C ILE A 459 -20.49 -46.60 -10.01
N MET A 460 -21.30 -45.77 -10.66
CA MET A 460 -20.98 -45.30 -11.99
C MET A 460 -19.69 -44.51 -11.85
N LYS A 461 -18.56 -45.13 -12.20
CA LYS A 461 -17.39 -44.38 -12.64
C LYS A 461 -17.86 -43.52 -13.80
N GLU A 462 -17.95 -42.21 -13.57
CA GLU A 462 -18.29 -41.26 -14.61
C GLU A 462 -17.37 -41.48 -15.81
N PRO A 463 -17.91 -41.53 -17.04
CA PRO A 463 -17.12 -41.83 -18.21
C PRO A 463 -16.25 -40.60 -18.52
N HIS A 464 -15.00 -40.67 -18.10
CA HIS A 464 -13.95 -39.69 -18.35
C HIS A 464 -13.91 -39.22 -19.83
N PHE A 465 -14.34 -40.08 -20.76
CA PHE A 465 -14.47 -39.80 -22.18
C PHE A 465 -15.48 -38.69 -22.54
N VAL A 466 -16.66 -38.64 -21.91
CA VAL A 466 -17.68 -37.62 -22.24
C VAL A 466 -17.21 -36.24 -21.78
N PHE A 467 -16.56 -36.20 -20.62
CA PHE A 467 -15.96 -34.98 -20.07
C PHE A 467 -14.79 -34.48 -20.94
N GLN A 468 -13.93 -35.39 -21.41
CA GLN A 468 -12.80 -35.03 -22.28
C GLN A 468 -13.26 -34.59 -23.68
N LEU A 469 -14.29 -35.24 -24.24
CA LEU A 469 -14.91 -34.86 -25.51
C LEU A 469 -15.60 -33.49 -25.42
N PHE A 470 -16.25 -33.19 -24.29
CA PHE A 470 -16.88 -31.89 -24.02
C PHE A 470 -15.84 -30.75 -23.97
N PHE A 471 -14.75 -30.92 -23.24
CA PHE A 471 -13.68 -29.90 -23.18
C PHE A 471 -12.97 -29.74 -24.53
N MET A 472 -12.82 -30.82 -25.30
CA MET A 472 -12.23 -30.75 -26.63
C MET A 472 -13.13 -30.03 -27.63
N LEU A 473 -14.45 -30.28 -27.59
CA LEU A 473 -15.44 -29.55 -28.38
C LEU A 473 -15.52 -28.08 -27.97
N MET A 474 -15.48 -27.79 -26.67
CA MET A 474 -15.44 -26.42 -26.15
C MET A 474 -14.25 -25.66 -26.69
N PHE A 475 -13.05 -26.24 -26.65
CA PHE A 475 -11.83 -25.63 -27.19
C PHE A 475 -11.90 -25.42 -28.71
N PHE A 476 -12.52 -26.35 -29.44
CA PHE A 476 -12.73 -26.26 -30.89
C PHE A 476 -13.68 -25.10 -31.27
N PHE A 477 -14.79 -24.93 -30.54
CA PHE A 477 -15.70 -23.79 -30.74
C PHE A 477 -15.10 -22.45 -30.30
N LEU A 478 -14.26 -22.45 -29.26
CA LEU A 478 -13.54 -21.27 -28.80
C LEU A 478 -12.47 -20.83 -29.81
N TRP A 479 -11.79 -21.79 -30.45
CA TRP A 479 -10.85 -21.54 -31.54
C TRP A 479 -11.55 -21.00 -32.81
N ILE A 480 -12.71 -21.54 -33.17
CA ILE A 480 -13.51 -21.04 -34.30
C ILE A 480 -14.06 -19.63 -34.01
N GLY A 481 -14.45 -19.35 -32.75
CA GLY A 481 -14.90 -18.03 -32.31
C GLY A 481 -13.80 -16.97 -32.27
N LEU A 482 -12.56 -17.36 -31.93
CA LEU A 482 -11.39 -16.47 -31.94
C LEU A 482 -11.01 -15.98 -33.34
N VAL A 483 -11.32 -16.76 -34.38
CA VAL A 483 -11.07 -16.39 -35.78
C VAL A 483 -12.15 -15.43 -36.33
N SER A 484 -13.32 -15.31 -35.69
CA SER A 484 -14.45 -14.57 -36.26
C SER A 484 -14.69 -13.16 -35.72
N GLY A 485 -14.05 -12.72 -34.63
CA GLY A 485 -14.03 -11.30 -34.24
C GLY A 485 -15.38 -10.59 -34.03
N GLU A 486 -16.45 -11.28 -33.59
CA GLU A 486 -17.80 -10.67 -33.49
C GLU A 486 -18.43 -10.68 -32.07
N GLY A 487 -17.68 -10.36 -31.01
CA GLY A 487 -18.27 -9.98 -29.72
C GLY A 487 -19.06 -11.06 -28.96
N ILE A 488 -18.90 -12.34 -29.32
CA ILE A 488 -19.60 -13.49 -28.72
C ILE A 488 -19.41 -13.55 -27.20
N ILE A 489 -18.20 -13.22 -26.72
CA ILE A 489 -17.84 -13.23 -25.30
C ILE A 489 -18.67 -12.22 -24.50
N PHE A 490 -18.98 -11.07 -25.09
CA PHE A 490 -19.76 -10.00 -24.42
C PHE A 490 -21.21 -10.43 -24.20
N PHE A 491 -21.89 -10.91 -25.23
CA PHE A 491 -23.29 -11.34 -25.10
C PHE A 491 -23.44 -12.59 -24.25
N TYR A 492 -22.47 -13.52 -24.32
CA TYR A 492 -22.48 -14.71 -23.49
C TYR A 492 -22.35 -14.36 -22.00
N GLY A 493 -21.40 -13.49 -21.65
CA GLY A 493 -21.27 -12.96 -20.29
C GLY A 493 -22.53 -12.23 -19.82
N LEU A 494 -23.13 -11.40 -20.68
CA LEU A 494 -24.35 -10.65 -20.36
C LEU A 494 -25.54 -11.57 -20.06
N PHE A 495 -25.83 -12.55 -20.93
CA PHE A 495 -26.96 -13.45 -20.74
C PHE A 495 -26.73 -14.45 -19.60
N TYR A 496 -25.48 -14.84 -19.34
CA TYR A 496 -25.12 -15.63 -18.17
C TYR A 496 -25.43 -14.87 -16.87
N VAL A 497 -24.99 -13.61 -16.76
CA VAL A 497 -25.27 -12.76 -15.59
C VAL A 497 -26.78 -12.53 -15.42
N ILE A 498 -27.52 -12.28 -16.50
CA ILE A 498 -28.99 -12.16 -16.45
C ILE A 498 -29.64 -13.46 -15.95
N GLY A 499 -29.16 -14.62 -16.40
CA GLY A 499 -29.62 -15.93 -15.91
C GLY A 499 -29.36 -16.11 -14.41
N VAL A 500 -28.21 -15.66 -13.91
CA VAL A 500 -27.87 -15.66 -12.48
C VAL A 500 -28.75 -14.69 -11.68
N ILE A 501 -29.12 -13.53 -12.24
CA ILE A 501 -30.04 -12.59 -11.58
C ILE A 501 -31.46 -13.16 -11.53
N ILE A 502 -31.95 -13.80 -12.60
CA ILE A 502 -33.28 -14.43 -12.62
C ILE A 502 -33.37 -15.56 -11.58
N ARG A 503 -32.28 -16.33 -11.36
CA ARG A 503 -32.16 -17.32 -10.26
C ARG A 503 -32.46 -16.71 -8.90
N THR A 504 -31.99 -15.49 -8.62
CA THR A 504 -32.24 -14.86 -7.31
C THR A 504 -33.70 -14.47 -7.08
N LYS A 505 -34.52 -14.44 -8.15
CA LYS A 505 -35.92 -13.97 -8.08
C LYS A 505 -37.00 -15.00 -8.37
N MET A 506 -36.71 -16.11 -9.08
CA MET A 506 -37.71 -17.15 -9.38
C MET A 506 -37.17 -18.57 -9.09
N PHE A 507 -37.76 -19.25 -8.10
CA PHE A 507 -37.36 -20.57 -7.63
C PHE A 507 -38.11 -21.66 -8.42
N VAL A 508 -37.63 -22.00 -9.63
CA VAL A 508 -38.40 -22.82 -10.61
C VAL A 508 -37.85 -24.25 -10.77
N LEU A 509 -36.71 -24.62 -10.19
CA LEU A 509 -36.12 -25.97 -10.36
C LEU A 509 -35.60 -26.55 -9.01
N PRO A 510 -35.22 -27.84 -8.93
CA PRO A 510 -34.74 -28.47 -7.69
C PRO A 510 -33.24 -28.25 -7.41
N ASP A 511 -32.85 -28.21 -6.13
CA ASP A 511 -31.53 -27.84 -5.57
C ASP A 511 -30.35 -28.76 -5.96
N SER A 512 -29.89 -28.68 -7.23
CA SER A 512 -28.59 -29.26 -7.61
C SER A 512 -27.73 -28.23 -8.38
N PRO A 513 -26.67 -27.67 -7.76
CA PRO A 513 -25.87 -26.56 -8.33
C PRO A 513 -25.35 -26.84 -9.74
N ASN A 514 -25.05 -28.11 -10.05
CA ASN A 514 -24.45 -28.53 -11.32
C ASN A 514 -25.47 -28.58 -12.46
N ILE A 515 -26.71 -29.02 -12.20
CA ILE A 515 -27.77 -29.04 -13.22
C ILE A 515 -28.16 -27.60 -13.58
N TYR A 516 -28.15 -26.69 -12.60
CA TYR A 516 -28.39 -25.27 -12.83
C TYR A 516 -27.32 -24.59 -13.68
N ALA A 517 -26.04 -24.84 -13.37
CA ALA A 517 -24.95 -24.30 -14.17
C ALA A 517 -25.07 -24.79 -15.61
N MET A 518 -25.36 -26.08 -15.81
CA MET A 518 -25.55 -26.67 -17.14
C MET A 518 -26.74 -26.05 -17.89
N VAL A 519 -27.91 -25.93 -17.25
CA VAL A 519 -29.12 -25.37 -17.88
C VAL A 519 -28.95 -23.87 -18.16
N SER A 520 -28.38 -23.10 -17.23
CA SER A 520 -28.12 -21.67 -17.40
C SER A 520 -27.12 -21.41 -18.53
N MET A 521 -26.08 -22.25 -18.64
CA MET A 521 -25.11 -22.17 -19.73
C MET A 521 -25.70 -22.55 -21.09
N LEU A 522 -26.58 -23.56 -21.14
CA LEU A 522 -27.26 -23.95 -22.39
C LEU A 522 -28.26 -22.89 -22.84
N VAL A 523 -29.05 -22.34 -21.91
CA VAL A 523 -30.02 -21.29 -22.21
C VAL A 523 -29.31 -20.01 -22.67
N SER A 524 -28.26 -19.58 -21.98
CA SER A 524 -27.47 -18.41 -22.39
C SER A 524 -26.85 -18.59 -23.78
N ALA A 525 -26.32 -19.79 -24.10
CA ALA A 525 -25.79 -20.10 -25.42
C ALA A 525 -26.84 -20.02 -26.55
N ILE A 526 -28.06 -20.50 -26.29
CA ILE A 526 -29.19 -20.43 -27.22
C ILE A 526 -29.60 -18.96 -27.43
N PHE A 527 -29.75 -18.18 -26.36
CA PHE A 527 -30.09 -16.77 -26.45
C PHE A 527 -29.02 -15.95 -27.18
N THR A 528 -27.74 -16.18 -26.91
CA THR A 528 -26.66 -15.55 -27.70
C THR A 528 -26.77 -15.87 -29.18
N SER A 529 -27.06 -17.12 -29.53
CA SER A 529 -27.15 -17.53 -30.93
C SER A 529 -28.33 -16.90 -31.65
N ILE A 530 -29.48 -16.80 -30.98
CA ILE A 530 -30.68 -16.13 -31.51
C ILE A 530 -30.43 -14.63 -31.66
N PHE A 531 -29.80 -14.00 -30.67
CA PHE A 531 -29.51 -12.57 -30.72
C PHE A 531 -28.49 -12.24 -31.81
N ILE A 532 -27.42 -13.02 -31.94
CA ILE A 532 -26.44 -12.86 -33.02
C ILE A 532 -27.12 -13.04 -34.39
N PHE A 533 -28.00 -14.03 -34.54
CA PHE A 533 -28.77 -14.22 -35.77
C PHE A 533 -29.68 -13.02 -36.09
N PHE A 534 -30.37 -12.49 -35.07
CA PHE A 534 -31.23 -11.32 -35.20
C PHE A 534 -30.45 -10.06 -35.59
N PHE A 535 -29.31 -9.81 -34.93
CA PHE A 535 -28.46 -8.66 -35.23
C PHE A 535 -27.72 -8.79 -36.57
N ARG A 536 -27.38 -10.01 -37.01
CA ARG A 536 -26.91 -10.25 -38.39
C ARG A 536 -27.98 -9.90 -39.42
N LYS A 537 -29.25 -10.19 -39.15
CA LYS A 537 -30.38 -9.84 -40.04
C LYS A 537 -30.69 -8.34 -40.06
N LEU A 538 -30.38 -7.62 -38.99
CA LEU A 538 -30.45 -6.15 -38.89
C LEU A 538 -29.25 -5.43 -39.55
N GLY A 539 -28.34 -6.16 -40.19
CA GLY A 539 -27.18 -5.57 -40.87
C GLY A 539 -26.06 -5.13 -39.92
N TRP A 540 -26.03 -5.67 -38.69
CA TRP A 540 -25.03 -5.25 -37.70
C TRP A 540 -23.61 -5.75 -38.04
N SER A 541 -23.47 -6.88 -38.74
CA SER A 541 -22.15 -7.36 -39.19
C SER A 541 -21.51 -6.43 -40.24
N SER A 542 -22.31 -5.67 -41.01
CA SER A 542 -21.79 -4.63 -41.92
C SER A 542 -21.49 -3.30 -41.21
N SER A 543 -22.04 -3.08 -40.00
CA SER A 543 -21.75 -1.89 -39.19
C SER A 543 -20.56 -2.11 -38.25
N VAL A 544 -20.35 -3.33 -37.77
CA VAL A 544 -19.20 -3.67 -36.91
C VAL A 544 -17.91 -3.91 -37.74
N SER A 545 -18.03 -4.26 -39.02
CA SER A 545 -16.89 -4.32 -39.94
C SER A 545 -16.52 -2.98 -40.59
N SER A 546 -17.37 -1.94 -40.51
CA SER A 546 -17.00 -0.58 -40.91
C SER A 546 -16.26 0.18 -39.78
N HIS A 547 -16.54 -0.13 -38.52
CA HIS A 547 -15.83 0.46 -37.37
C HIS A 547 -14.39 -0.04 -37.17
N THR A 548 -13.96 -1.05 -37.95
CA THR A 548 -12.55 -1.49 -37.99
C THR A 548 -11.79 -0.93 -39.19
N ARG A 549 -12.44 -0.19 -40.10
CA ARG A 549 -11.78 0.50 -41.23
C ARG A 549 -11.76 2.03 -41.13
N ASP A 550 -12.62 2.63 -40.31
CA ASP A 550 -12.61 4.09 -40.09
C ASP A 550 -11.65 4.54 -38.98
N PHE A 551 -10.84 3.63 -38.42
CA PHE A 551 -9.62 3.97 -37.65
C PHE A 551 -8.58 4.75 -38.49
N PHE A 552 -8.77 4.80 -39.82
CA PHE A 552 -8.07 5.69 -40.75
C PHE A 552 -9.09 6.54 -41.51
N THR A 553 -9.61 7.61 -40.91
CA THR A 553 -9.76 8.96 -41.50
C THR A 553 -10.73 9.79 -40.67
N SER A 554 -10.20 10.85 -40.07
CA SER A 554 -10.97 11.83 -39.31
C SER A 554 -11.71 12.79 -40.24
N SER A 555 -13.03 12.95 -40.08
CA SER A 555 -13.70 14.19 -40.43
C SER A 555 -15.01 14.38 -39.66
N GLY A 556 -15.15 15.55 -39.04
CA GLY A 556 -16.45 16.25 -39.00
C GLY A 556 -17.12 16.46 -37.65
N SER A 557 -16.66 17.49 -36.93
CA SER A 557 -17.47 18.54 -36.27
C SER A 557 -18.63 18.17 -35.33
N SER A 558 -18.53 18.67 -34.08
CA SER A 558 -19.58 19.54 -33.54
C SER A 558 -19.02 20.52 -32.51
N SER A 559 -19.57 21.73 -32.57
CA SER A 559 -19.22 22.93 -31.84
C SER A 559 -19.83 22.96 -30.44
N SER A 560 -19.09 23.48 -29.47
CA SER A 560 -19.69 24.36 -28.45
C SER A 560 -18.69 25.42 -27.99
N SER A 561 -19.22 26.63 -27.92
CA SER A 561 -18.56 27.90 -27.63
C SER A 561 -18.44 28.15 -26.13
N GLY A 562 -17.28 28.61 -25.68
CA GLY A 562 -17.05 29.10 -24.32
C GLY A 562 -15.87 30.06 -24.29
N SER A 563 -16.20 31.35 -24.36
CA SER A 563 -15.42 32.57 -24.08
C SER A 563 -14.05 32.43 -23.40
N GLY A 564 -13.05 33.04 -24.05
CA GLY A 564 -11.67 33.09 -23.57
C GLY A 564 -11.42 34.03 -22.40
N SER A 565 -10.30 33.77 -21.74
CA SER A 565 -9.49 34.77 -21.04
C SER A 565 -8.03 34.48 -21.38
N SER A 566 -7.35 35.49 -21.92
CA SER A 566 -5.98 35.43 -22.39
C SER A 566 -5.02 35.77 -21.26
N TYR A 567 -4.37 34.77 -20.68
CA TYR A 567 -3.17 34.96 -19.89
C TYR A 567 -1.96 34.79 -20.81
N ARG A 568 -1.22 35.88 -20.98
CA ARG A 568 0.07 35.92 -21.65
C ARG A 568 1.07 35.11 -20.81
N SER A 569 1.42 33.91 -21.23
CA SER A 569 2.65 33.26 -20.79
C SER A 569 3.79 33.82 -21.64
N SER A 570 4.69 34.55 -20.99
CA SER A 570 6.03 34.79 -21.53
C SER A 570 6.72 33.43 -21.69
N SER A 571 6.92 33.00 -22.93
CA SER A 571 7.72 31.82 -23.27
C SER A 571 9.17 32.05 -22.86
N THR A 572 9.49 31.67 -21.62
CA THR A 572 10.83 31.13 -21.36
C THR A 572 10.74 29.66 -21.76
N SER A 573 11.52 29.24 -22.74
CA SER A 573 11.58 27.86 -23.19
C SER A 573 12.16 27.00 -22.06
N TYR A 574 11.29 26.46 -21.21
CA TYR A 574 11.66 25.45 -20.22
C TYR A 574 12.14 24.22 -21.00
N SER A 575 13.34 23.74 -20.72
CA SER A 575 13.96 22.64 -21.47
C SER A 575 14.76 21.78 -20.52
N GLY A 576 14.82 20.47 -20.79
CA GLY A 576 15.66 19.57 -20.03
C GLY A 576 17.14 19.83 -20.31
N GLY A 577 17.96 19.65 -19.27
CA GLY A 577 19.38 19.94 -19.29
C GLY A 577 20.26 18.84 -19.91
N GLY A 578 19.69 17.75 -20.45
CA GLY A 578 20.46 16.68 -21.08
C GLY A 578 20.70 15.43 -20.24
N GLY A 579 20.05 15.29 -19.08
CA GLY A 579 20.26 14.15 -18.18
C GLY A 579 19.73 12.82 -18.73
N ARG A 580 20.26 11.72 -18.19
CA ARG A 580 19.90 10.35 -18.54
C ARG A 580 18.99 9.73 -17.48
N SER A 581 18.02 8.94 -17.93
CA SER A 581 17.34 7.99 -17.04
C SER A 581 18.33 6.89 -16.65
N GLY A 582 18.31 6.50 -15.38
CA GLY A 582 19.12 5.39 -14.86
C GLY A 582 18.39 4.03 -14.88
N GLY A 583 17.09 4.02 -15.19
CA GLY A 583 16.21 2.84 -15.08
C GLY A 583 15.65 2.61 -13.67
N GLY A 584 16.08 3.40 -12.68
CA GLY A 584 15.52 3.42 -11.33
C GLY A 584 14.18 4.15 -11.23
N GLY A 585 13.45 3.87 -10.16
CA GLY A 585 12.12 4.39 -9.90
C GLY A 585 11.11 3.31 -9.50
N ALA A 586 9.87 3.71 -9.34
CA ALA A 586 8.81 2.81 -8.91
C ALA A 586 7.48 3.15 -9.57
N SER A 587 6.63 2.13 -9.70
CA SER A 587 5.29 2.26 -10.26
C SER A 587 4.23 1.83 -9.23
N GLY A 588 3.03 2.37 -9.36
CA GLY A 588 1.87 1.98 -8.58
C GLY A 588 0.58 2.13 -9.38
N SER A 589 -0.48 1.57 -8.82
CA SER A 589 -1.83 1.64 -9.37
C SER A 589 -2.86 1.83 -8.27
N TRP A 590 -3.99 2.47 -8.57
CA TRP A 590 -5.05 2.74 -7.58
C TRP A 590 -6.44 2.28 -8.00
#